data_AF-A0A4Q6X8E5-F1
#
_entry.id   AF-A0A4Q6X8E5-F1
#
_cell.length_a   1.000
_cell.length_b   1.000
_cell.length_c   1.000
_cell.angle_alpha   90.00
_cell.angle_beta   90.00
_cell.angle_gamma   90.00
#
_symmetry.space_group_name_H-M   'P 1'
#
loop_
_entity.id
_entity.type
_entity.pdbx_description
1 polymer ?
#
loop_
_entity_poly.entity_id
_entity_poly.type
_entity_poly.pdbx_seq_one_letter_code
_entity_poly.pdbx_strand_id
1 'polypeptide(L)'
;MRKTEVYQVRLDSQEKKQAFAVFKQLGISPAQAVRLFFKQVVLTKSIPFAIENQNINMEQLLKLRKSKATATTENPSDVNIEDDHEDLFEELNALLGESDKT
;
A
#
# COMPACT_ATOMS: atom_id res chain seq x y z
N MET A 1 -27.10 11.50 -19.02
CA MET A 1 -25.67 11.86 -19.07
C MET A 1 -24.97 11.32 -17.82
N ARG A 2 -23.71 10.91 -17.91
CA ARG A 2 -22.92 10.54 -16.71
C ARG A 2 -22.39 11.82 -16.05
N LYS A 3 -22.44 11.90 -14.72
CA LYS A 3 -21.86 13.01 -13.96
C LYS A 3 -20.33 12.96 -14.08
N THR A 4 -19.69 14.10 -14.33
CA THR A 4 -18.24 14.23 -14.40
C THR A 4 -17.76 15.14 -13.29
N GLU A 5 -16.75 14.70 -12.55
CA GLU A 5 -16.11 15.47 -11.47
C GLU A 5 -14.65 15.76 -11.86
N VAL A 6 -14.11 16.88 -11.40
CA VAL A 6 -12.72 17.29 -11.68
C VAL A 6 -11.83 16.88 -10.52
N TYR A 7 -10.72 16.21 -10.81
CA TYR A 7 -9.70 15.84 -9.84
C TYR A 7 -8.40 16.62 -10.11
N GLN A 8 -7.89 17.32 -9.10
CA GLN A 8 -6.67 18.12 -9.20
C GLN A 8 -5.59 17.53 -8.27
N VAL A 9 -4.37 17.37 -8.79
CA VAL A 9 -3.23 16.82 -8.06
C VAL A 9 -2.04 17.75 -8.21
N ARG A 10 -1.32 18.01 -7.12
CA ARG A 10 -0.03 18.70 -7.16
C ARG A 10 1.07 17.68 -7.42
N LEU A 11 1.95 17.97 -8.37
CA LEU A 11 3.12 17.15 -8.70
C LEU A 11 4.36 18.03 -8.68
N ASP A 12 5.51 17.41 -8.41
CA ASP A 12 6.79 18.08 -8.61
C ASP A 12 7.02 18.39 -10.11
N SER A 13 7.79 19.44 -10.37
CA SER A 13 8.08 19.90 -11.72
C SER A 13 8.87 18.87 -12.54
N GLN A 14 9.81 18.15 -11.93
CA GLN A 14 10.61 17.12 -12.60
C GLN A 14 9.77 15.87 -12.86
N GLU A 15 9.05 15.37 -11.87
CA GLU A 15 8.16 14.21 -12.00
C GLU A 15 7.14 14.42 -13.12
N LYS A 16 6.53 15.61 -13.16
CA LYS A 16 5.59 15.99 -14.22
C LYS A 16 6.22 15.89 -15.61
N LYS A 17 7.43 16.44 -15.79
CA LYS A 17 8.11 16.41 -17.09
C LYS A 17 8.42 14.98 -17.53
N GLN A 18 8.91 14.16 -16.61
CA GLN A 18 9.25 12.76 -16.88
C GLN A 18 8.00 11.94 -17.24
N ALA A 19 6.95 12.00 -16.41
CA ALA A 19 5.71 11.28 -16.66
C ALA A 19 5.06 11.68 -18.00
N PHE A 20 5.06 12.98 -18.33
CA PHE A 20 4.47 13.47 -19.59
C PHE A 20 5.26 13.00 -20.81
N ALA A 21 6.59 12.89 -20.72
CA ALA A 21 7.41 12.34 -21.78
C ALA A 21 7.06 10.86 -22.04
N VAL A 22 6.91 10.07 -20.97
CA VAL A 22 6.51 8.65 -21.06
C VAL A 22 5.11 8.52 -21.67
N PHE A 23 4.13 9.30 -21.20
CA PHE A 23 2.77 9.25 -21.77
C PHE A 23 2.75 9.63 -23.25
N LYS A 24 3.55 10.62 -23.64
CA LYS A 24 3.70 11.01 -25.05
C LYS A 24 4.28 9.88 -25.91
N GLN A 25 5.27 9.15 -25.40
CA GLN A 25 5.85 8.00 -26.09
C GLN A 25 4.83 6.86 -26.23
N LEU A 26 3.98 6.66 -25.23
CA LEU A 26 2.89 5.68 -25.25
C LEU A 26 1.67 6.13 -26.08
N GLY A 27 1.66 7.36 -26.60
CA GLY A 27 0.55 7.90 -27.40
C GLY A 27 -0.73 8.16 -26.60
N ILE A 28 -0.64 8.31 -25.27
CA ILE A 28 -1.80 8.55 -24.39
C ILE A 28 -1.70 9.92 -23.73
N SER A 29 -2.85 10.53 -23.46
CA SER A 29 -2.89 11.77 -22.68
C SER A 29 -2.75 11.48 -21.17
N PRO A 30 -2.21 12.42 -20.38
CA PRO A 30 -2.15 12.27 -18.92
C PRO A 30 -3.51 11.98 -18.29
N ALA A 31 -4.58 12.61 -18.80
CA ALA A 31 -5.94 12.37 -18.34
C ALA A 31 -6.42 10.93 -18.63
N GLN A 32 -6.04 10.37 -19.79
CA GLN A 32 -6.32 8.97 -20.11
C GLN A 32 -5.57 8.02 -19.19
N ALA A 33 -4.28 8.30 -18.91
CA ALA A 33 -3.47 7.49 -18.01
C ALA A 33 -4.06 7.46 -16.58
N VAL A 34 -4.39 8.62 -16.02
CA VAL A 34 -5.02 8.74 -14.70
C VAL A 34 -6.39 8.03 -14.67
N ARG A 35 -7.19 8.14 -15.73
CA ARG A 35 -8.46 7.42 -15.83
C ARG A 35 -8.27 5.91 -15.90
N LEU A 36 -7.23 5.44 -16.58
CA LEU A 36 -6.90 4.02 -16.65
C LEU A 36 -6.47 3.49 -15.27
N PHE A 37 -5.66 4.25 -14.54
CA PHE A 37 -5.29 3.97 -13.16
C PHE A 37 -6.53 3.77 -12.28
N PHE A 38 -7.46 4.72 -12.26
CA PHE A 38 -8.69 4.60 -11.44
C PHE A 38 -9.56 3.41 -11.85
N LYS A 39 -9.66 3.11 -13.15
CA LYS A 39 -10.37 1.92 -13.62
C LYS A 39 -9.76 0.65 -13.05
N GLN A 40 -8.43 0.55 -13.05
CA GLN A 40 -7.74 -0.63 -12.54
C GLN A 40 -7.93 -0.76 -11.03
N VAL A 41 -7.79 0.33 -10.26
CA VAL A 41 -8.07 0.34 -8.81
C VAL A 41 -9.49 -0.15 -8.52
N VAL A 42 -10.48 0.32 -9.26
CA VAL A 42 -11.88 -0.08 -9.08
C VAL A 42 -12.10 -1.55 -9.42
N LEU A 43 -11.40 -2.07 -10.43
CA LEU A 43 -11.52 -3.45 -10.92
C LEU A 43 -10.84 -4.45 -9.99
N THR A 44 -9.61 -4.17 -9.54
CA THR A 44 -8.84 -5.10 -8.70
C THR A 44 -9.05 -4.89 -7.20
N LYS A 45 -9.68 -3.77 -6.81
CA LYS A 45 -9.78 -3.32 -5.41
C LYS A 45 -8.40 -3.21 -4.74
N SER A 46 -7.38 -2.88 -5.53
CA SER A 46 -5.98 -2.80 -5.08
C SER A 46 -5.22 -1.74 -5.87
N ILE A 47 -4.01 -1.42 -5.41
CA ILE A 47 -3.11 -0.50 -6.13
C ILE A 47 -2.55 -1.22 -7.37
N PRO A 48 -2.65 -0.63 -8.57
CA PRO A 48 -2.36 -1.27 -9.85
C PRO A 48 -0.87 -1.27 -10.21
N PHE A 49 -0.01 -1.46 -9.22
CA PHE A 49 1.42 -1.71 -9.35
C PHE A 49 1.90 -2.37 -8.06
N ALA A 50 2.94 -3.20 -8.16
CA ALA A 50 3.57 -3.75 -6.97
C ALA A 50 4.22 -2.60 -6.18
N ILE A 51 3.86 -2.48 -4.91
CA ILE A 51 4.56 -1.57 -4.00
C ILE A 51 5.83 -2.31 -3.56
N GLU A 52 6.86 -2.22 -4.39
CA GLU A 52 8.18 -2.72 -4.04
C GLU A 52 8.79 -1.76 -3.03
N ASN A 53 8.57 -2.07 -1.76
CA ASN A 53 9.29 -1.44 -0.69
C ASN A 53 10.71 -2.03 -0.73
N GLN A 54 11.68 -1.30 -1.29
CA GLN A 54 13.06 -1.77 -1.47
C GLN A 54 13.73 -2.27 -0.18
N ASN A 55 13.11 -2.03 0.98
CA ASN A 55 13.62 -2.39 2.31
C ASN A 55 12.92 -3.59 2.98
N ILE A 56 11.83 -4.14 2.44
CA ILE A 56 11.16 -5.26 3.12
C ILE A 56 11.64 -6.58 2.52
N ASN A 57 12.65 -7.17 3.13
CA ASN A 57 13.11 -8.51 2.81
C ASN A 57 11.99 -9.52 3.15
N MET A 58 11.26 -9.99 2.12
CA MET A 58 10.16 -10.95 2.27
C MET A 58 10.57 -12.21 3.05
N GLU A 59 11.86 -12.56 3.09
CA GLU A 59 12.38 -13.68 3.85
C GLU A 59 12.29 -13.44 5.37
N GLN A 60 12.47 -12.19 5.82
CA GLN A 60 12.34 -11.81 7.24
C GLN A 60 10.88 -11.84 7.68
N LEU A 61 9.95 -11.37 6.83
CA LEU A 61 8.50 -11.42 7.11
C LEU A 61 8.01 -12.88 7.20
N LEU A 62 8.47 -13.76 6.28
CA LEU A 62 8.15 -15.18 6.34
C LEU A 62 8.78 -15.88 7.56
N LYS A 63 10.01 -15.53 7.95
CA LYS A 63 10.65 -16.07 9.16
C LYS A 63 9.91 -15.65 10.43
N LEU A 64 9.46 -14.40 10.52
CA LEU A 64 8.68 -13.89 11.65
C LEU A 64 7.31 -14.57 11.76
N ARG A 65 6.62 -14.77 10.63
CA ARG A 65 5.35 -15.53 10.58
C ARG A 65 5.53 -16.99 11.01
N LYS A 66 6.64 -17.63 10.60
CA LYS A 66 6.94 -19.03 10.97
C LYS A 66 7.35 -19.15 12.44
N SER A 67 8.10 -18.20 12.99
CA SER A 67 8.50 -18.23 14.40
C SER A 67 7.32 -18.05 15.36
N LYS A 68 6.28 -17.26 15.00
CA LYS A 68 5.06 -17.14 15.81
C LYS A 68 4.19 -18.41 15.74
N ALA A 69 4.15 -19.11 14.59
CA ALA A 69 3.36 -20.34 14.43
C ALA A 69 3.93 -21.56 15.18
N THR A 70 5.23 -21.58 15.49
CA THR A 70 5.84 -22.68 16.26
C THR A 70 5.78 -22.48 17.78
N ALA A 71 5.37 -21.31 18.27
CA ALA A 71 5.25 -21.02 19.70
C ALA A 71 3.85 -21.29 20.29
N THR A 72 2.84 -21.55 19.45
CA THR A 72 1.46 -21.87 19.87
C THR A 72 1.15 -23.33 19.58
N THR A 73 1.83 -24.24 20.27
CA THR A 73 1.26 -25.54 20.62
C THR A 73 0.97 -25.47 22.10
N GLU A 74 -0.25 -25.06 22.49
CA GLU A 74 -1.10 -25.70 23.52
C GLU A 74 -2.55 -25.20 23.35
N ASN A 75 -3.46 -26.11 22.97
CA ASN A 75 -4.94 -26.03 22.91
C ASN A 75 -5.65 -25.46 21.66
N PRO A 76 -6.49 -26.27 20.95
CA PRO A 76 -7.14 -25.91 19.69
C PRO A 76 -8.61 -25.46 19.84
N SER A 77 -8.92 -24.59 20.81
CA SER A 77 -10.29 -24.07 20.97
C SER A 77 -10.25 -22.61 21.41
N ASP A 78 -10.97 -21.77 20.67
CA ASP A 78 -11.10 -20.32 20.81
C ASP A 78 -9.95 -19.48 20.23
N VAL A 79 -9.97 -19.35 18.90
CA VAL A 79 -9.30 -18.25 18.21
C VAL A 79 -10.14 -16.99 18.44
N ASN A 80 -9.90 -16.32 19.57
CA ASN A 80 -10.39 -14.97 19.79
C ASN A 80 -9.45 -14.01 19.03
N ILE A 81 -9.85 -13.59 17.83
CA ILE A 81 -9.03 -12.79 16.89
C ILE A 81 -8.98 -11.30 17.31
N GLU A 82 -9.70 -10.91 18.37
CA GLU A 82 -9.98 -9.50 18.63
C GLU A 82 -8.96 -8.78 19.55
N ASP A 83 -8.14 -9.50 20.33
CA ASP A 83 -7.20 -8.85 21.28
C ASP A 83 -5.78 -8.59 20.71
N ASP A 84 -5.39 -9.22 19.60
CA ASP A 84 -4.00 -9.13 19.05
C ASP A 84 -3.80 -7.89 18.15
N HIS A 85 -4.79 -6.97 18.11
CA HIS A 85 -4.76 -5.78 17.26
C HIS A 85 -4.15 -4.56 17.96
N GLU A 86 -4.32 -4.41 19.28
CA GLU A 86 -3.77 -3.27 20.03
C GLU A 86 -2.24 -3.35 20.11
N ASP A 87 -1.70 -4.51 20.48
CA ASP A 87 -0.25 -4.75 20.54
C ASP A 87 0.42 -4.55 19.16
N LEU A 88 -0.29 -4.89 18.07
CA LEU A 88 0.22 -4.72 16.71
C LEU A 88 0.33 -3.25 16.32
N PHE A 89 -0.63 -2.42 16.72
CA PHE A 89 -0.59 -0.99 16.43
C PHE A 89 0.45 -0.26 17.31
N GLU A 90 0.60 -0.64 18.57
CA GLU A 90 1.66 -0.12 19.44
C GLU A 90 3.06 -0.46 18.91
N GLU A 91 3.27 -1.70 18.46
CA GLU A 91 4.56 -2.14 17.89
C GLU A 91 4.86 -1.47 16.55
N LEU A 92 3.84 -1.24 15.71
CA LEU A 92 3.98 -0.46 14.48
C LEU A 92 4.32 1.01 14.76
N ASN A 93 3.71 1.61 15.78
CA ASN A 93 3.98 3.00 16.16
C ASN A 93 5.41 3.17 16.71
N ALA A 94 5.89 2.19 17.47
CA ALA A 94 7.28 2.12 17.93
C ALA A 94 8.28 1.94 16.77
N LEU A 95 7.93 1.15 15.75
CA LEU A 95 8.78 0.91 14.58
C LEU A 95 8.81 2.11 13.60
N LEU A 96 7.71 2.86 13.49
CA LEU A 96 7.64 4.06 12.65
C LEU A 96 8.29 5.30 13.29
N GLY A 97 8.70 5.21 14.57
CA GLY A 97 9.39 6.27 15.28
C GLY A 97 8.52 7.49 15.62
N GLU A 98 7.19 7.37 15.58
CA GLU A 98 6.26 8.43 16.02
C GLU A 98 6.08 8.44 17.56
N SER A 99 7.17 8.24 18.31
CA SER A 99 7.17 8.37 19.76
C SER A 99 7.34 9.83 20.25
N ASP A 100 7.31 10.83 19.36
CA ASP A 100 7.33 12.24 19.76
C ASP A 100 6.13 13.02 19.22
N LYS A 101 5.04 12.96 20.00
CA LYS A 101 4.14 14.11 20.13
C LYS A 101 3.49 14.14 21.52
N THR A 102 4.27 14.56 22.51
CA THR A 102 3.74 15.42 23.58
C THR A 102 3.77 16.87 23.12
#